data_AF-A0A1I1DLZ7-F1
#
_entry.id   AF-A0A1I1DLZ7-F1
#
_cell.length_a   1.000
_cell.length_b   1.000
_cell.length_c   1.000
_cell.angle_alpha   90.00
_cell.angle_beta   90.00
_cell.angle_gamma   90.00
#
_symmetry.space_group_name_H-M   'P 1'
#
loop_
_entity.id
_entity.type
_entity.pdbx_description
1 polymer ?
#
loop_
_entity_poly.entity_id
_entity_poly.type
_entity_poly.pdbx_seq_one_letter_code
_entity_poly.pdbx_strand_id
1 'polypeptide(L)'
;MASNMQKMSSYKSQIEKYGTPISKEVYSELALYAEKNHVFISGFKDFVGDIEVIKQVIDDIVVIAKDFPLIISGKTAIELNLDYDMGTDFATTKNRHIIHLNAVYYSDLNILNADYIEGVAERRFVSNTDWHSVIKHEVGHVVANIYRLKPMEIAKDVLKMNREIQVLEYLTDELSLYSTELEDGREIISEAFSGYYGKAGNEFADKYVNRCIQITREGGTR
;
A
#
# COMPACT_ATOMS: atom_id res chain seq x y z
N MET A 1 -17.47 -12.90 -5.12
CA MET A 1 -16.30 -13.23 -5.97
C MET A 1 -16.62 -13.22 -7.47
N ALA A 2 -17.66 -13.91 -7.97
CA ALA A 2 -18.00 -13.89 -9.40
C ALA A 2 -18.34 -12.50 -9.98
N SER A 3 -18.95 -11.59 -9.19
CA SER A 3 -19.28 -10.22 -9.64
C SER A 3 -18.04 -9.33 -9.79
N ASN A 4 -17.04 -9.43 -8.90
CA ASN A 4 -15.86 -8.56 -8.94
C ASN A 4 -14.91 -8.94 -10.07
N MET A 5 -14.78 -10.24 -10.39
CA MET A 5 -14.04 -10.67 -11.58
C MET A 5 -14.71 -10.19 -12.89
N GLN A 6 -16.04 -10.18 -12.95
CA GLN A 6 -16.78 -9.63 -14.09
C GLN A 6 -16.60 -8.11 -14.21
N LYS A 7 -16.69 -7.37 -13.10
CA LYS A 7 -16.36 -5.93 -13.05
C LYS A 7 -14.95 -5.67 -13.60
N MET A 8 -13.95 -6.35 -13.07
CA MET A 8 -12.55 -6.19 -13.47
C MET A 8 -12.29 -6.49 -14.95
N SER A 9 -12.88 -7.58 -15.46
CA SER A 9 -12.81 -7.91 -16.89
C SER A 9 -13.44 -6.83 -17.76
N SER A 10 -14.55 -6.23 -17.30
CA SER A 10 -15.19 -5.11 -18.00
C SER A 10 -14.30 -3.87 -18.01
N TYR A 11 -13.69 -3.50 -16.88
CA TYR A 11 -12.77 -2.36 -16.79
C TYR A 11 -11.56 -2.54 -17.71
N LYS A 12 -10.92 -3.71 -17.66
CA LYS A 12 -9.78 -4.04 -18.54
C LYS A 12 -10.16 -3.91 -20.01
N SER A 13 -11.31 -4.44 -20.41
CA SER A 13 -11.79 -4.33 -21.79
C SER A 13 -12.05 -2.88 -22.23
N GLN A 14 -12.52 -2.01 -21.33
CA GLN A 14 -12.71 -0.58 -21.64
C GLN A 14 -11.37 0.12 -21.88
N ILE A 15 -10.37 -0.13 -21.03
CA ILE A 15 -9.01 0.42 -21.18
C ILE A 15 -8.37 -0.07 -22.48
N GLU A 16 -8.44 -1.37 -22.77
CA GLU A 16 -7.89 -1.93 -24.01
C GLU A 16 -8.57 -1.37 -25.26
N LYS A 17 -9.86 -1.04 -25.17
CA LYS A 17 -10.64 -0.57 -26.33
C LYS A 17 -10.54 0.94 -26.57
N TYR A 18 -10.43 1.74 -25.51
CA TYR A 18 -10.53 3.20 -25.60
C TYR A 18 -9.35 3.95 -24.99
N GLY A 19 -8.47 3.25 -24.28
CA GLY A 19 -7.27 3.81 -23.67
C GLY A 19 -6.25 4.25 -24.70
N THR A 20 -5.66 5.42 -24.49
CA THR A 20 -4.49 5.87 -25.26
C THR A 20 -3.29 5.84 -24.32
N PRO A 21 -2.24 5.06 -24.63
CA PRO A 21 -1.02 5.06 -23.83
C PRO A 21 -0.39 6.45 -23.75
N ILE A 22 0.25 6.73 -22.62
CA ILE A 22 1.03 7.96 -22.45
C ILE A 22 2.11 8.10 -23.52
N SER A 23 2.45 9.35 -23.87
CA SER A 23 3.52 9.60 -24.84
C SER A 23 4.90 9.29 -24.22
N LYS A 24 5.94 9.23 -25.06
CA LYS A 24 7.31 9.05 -24.60
C LYS A 24 7.77 10.20 -23.70
N GLU A 25 7.37 11.43 -24.02
CA GLU A 25 7.69 12.63 -23.25
C GLU A 25 7.06 12.55 -21.85
N VAL A 26 5.80 12.14 -21.77
CA VAL A 26 5.06 11.95 -20.50
C VAL A 26 5.68 10.81 -19.68
N TYR A 27 6.08 9.71 -20.31
CA TYR A 27 6.82 8.64 -19.64
C TYR A 27 8.17 9.14 -19.09
N SER A 28 8.93 9.90 -19.89
CA SER A 28 10.21 10.48 -19.45
C SER A 28 10.03 11.43 -18.27
N GLU A 29 8.97 12.21 -18.25
CA GLU A 29 8.63 13.07 -17.10
C GLU A 29 8.39 12.25 -15.84
N LEU A 30 7.57 11.20 -15.90
CA LEU A 30 7.33 10.31 -14.78
C LEU A 30 8.61 9.62 -14.30
N ALA A 31 9.44 9.13 -15.23
CA ALA A 31 10.70 8.47 -14.90
C ALA A 31 11.68 9.41 -14.17
N LEU A 32 11.81 10.66 -14.64
CA LEU A 32 12.63 11.67 -13.96
C LEU A 32 12.07 12.03 -12.57
N TYR A 33 10.75 12.10 -12.44
CA TYR A 33 10.10 12.34 -11.15
C TYR A 33 10.40 11.23 -10.14
N ALA A 34 10.28 9.97 -10.57
CA ALA A 34 10.57 8.81 -9.74
C ALA A 34 12.05 8.73 -9.36
N GLU A 35 12.96 8.95 -10.31
CA GLU A 35 14.41 8.96 -10.08
C GLU A 35 14.81 10.03 -9.05
N LYS A 36 14.28 11.25 -9.19
CA LYS A 36 14.52 12.36 -8.25
C LYS A 36 14.07 12.01 -6.82
N ASN A 37 13.05 11.18 -6.69
CA ASN A 37 12.50 10.71 -5.41
C ASN A 37 13.06 9.35 -4.98
N HIS A 38 14.07 8.83 -5.67
CA HIS A 38 14.73 7.55 -5.39
C HIS A 38 13.77 6.34 -5.40
N VAL A 39 12.74 6.40 -6.24
CA VAL A 39 11.82 5.29 -6.50
C VAL A 39 12.08 4.74 -7.90
N PHE A 40 12.24 3.43 -8.03
CA PHE A 40 12.36 2.79 -9.34
C PHE A 40 10.97 2.55 -9.93
N ILE A 41 10.83 2.68 -11.25
CA ILE A 41 9.57 2.38 -11.94
C ILE A 41 9.80 1.42 -13.11
N SER A 42 8.87 0.48 -13.30
CA SER A 42 8.86 -0.45 -14.42
C SER A 42 7.43 -0.76 -14.88
N GLY A 43 7.24 -1.16 -16.14
CA GLY A 43 5.91 -1.46 -16.71
C GLY A 43 5.10 -0.24 -17.18
N PHE A 44 5.55 1.00 -16.95
CA PHE A 44 4.78 2.22 -17.27
C PHE A 44 4.87 2.70 -18.73
N LYS A 45 5.63 2.03 -19.61
CA LYS A 45 5.81 2.48 -21.01
C LYS A 45 4.50 2.52 -21.81
N ASP A 46 3.62 1.58 -21.51
CA ASP A 46 2.31 1.44 -22.15
C ASP A 46 1.18 1.79 -21.16
N PHE A 47 1.48 2.62 -20.15
CA PHE A 47 0.49 3.05 -19.18
C PHE A 47 -0.59 3.89 -19.87
N VAL A 48 -1.86 3.57 -19.60
CA VAL A 48 -3.01 4.38 -19.96
C VAL A 48 -3.50 5.04 -18.69
N GLY A 49 -3.52 6.36 -18.61
CA GLY A 49 -4.02 7.05 -17.43
C GLY A 49 -3.33 8.38 -17.16
N ASP A 50 -3.61 8.93 -15.98
CA ASP A 50 -3.03 10.18 -15.52
C ASP A 50 -1.75 9.92 -14.72
N ILE A 51 -0.62 10.43 -15.20
CA ILE A 51 0.66 10.27 -14.49
C ILE A 51 0.70 11.04 -13.16
N GLU A 52 -0.16 12.03 -12.95
CA GLU A 52 -0.25 12.74 -11.66
C GLU A 52 -0.75 11.81 -10.54
N VAL A 53 -1.57 10.81 -10.87
CA VAL A 53 -1.95 9.76 -9.91
C VAL A 53 -0.74 8.94 -9.49
N ILE A 54 0.15 8.60 -10.43
CA ILE A 54 1.36 7.83 -10.12
C ILE A 54 2.39 8.69 -9.34
N LYS A 55 2.49 9.99 -9.65
CA LYS A 55 3.31 10.92 -8.85
C LYS A 55 2.82 11.02 -7.41
N GLN A 56 1.51 11.03 -7.19
CA GLN A 56 0.92 11.00 -5.84
C GLN A 56 1.26 9.70 -5.09
N VAL A 57 1.24 8.55 -5.76
CA VAL A 57 1.72 7.27 -5.19
C VAL A 57 3.19 7.38 -4.76
N ILE A 58 4.03 8.00 -5.59
CA ILE A 58 5.45 8.26 -5.26
C ILE A 58 5.56 9.21 -4.07
N ASP A 59 4.74 10.26 -4.00
CA ASP A 59 4.75 11.21 -2.90
C ASP A 59 4.39 10.57 -1.56
N ASP A 60 3.41 9.65 -1.55
CA ASP A 60 3.08 8.86 -0.36
C ASP A 60 4.26 8.00 0.11
N ILE A 61 4.98 7.36 -0.82
CA ILE A 61 6.22 6.63 -0.50
C ILE A 61 7.25 7.57 0.13
N VAL A 62 7.46 8.75 -0.47
CA VAL A 62 8.43 9.74 0.01
C VAL A 62 8.06 10.26 1.41
N VAL A 63 6.77 10.42 1.70
CA VAL A 63 6.30 10.79 3.05
C VAL A 63 6.71 9.73 4.07
N ILE A 64 6.46 8.45 3.80
CA ILE A 64 6.81 7.35 4.69
C ILE A 64 8.33 7.18 4.82
N ALA A 65 9.07 7.44 3.75
CA ALA A 65 10.53 7.34 3.72
C ALA A 65 11.23 8.34 4.65
N LYS A 66 10.57 9.42 5.08
CA LYS A 66 11.11 10.34 6.10
C LYS A 66 11.34 9.63 7.43
N ASP A 67 10.46 8.70 7.77
CA ASP A 67 10.56 7.89 8.98
C ASP A 67 11.32 6.57 8.74
N PHE A 68 11.25 6.04 7.51
CA PHE A 68 11.87 4.78 7.11
C PHE A 68 12.80 4.93 5.89
N PRO A 69 13.95 5.62 6.02
CA PRO A 69 14.77 6.02 4.86
C PRO A 69 15.36 4.85 4.06
N LEU A 70 15.43 3.63 4.62
CA LEU A 70 15.99 2.48 3.89
C LEU A 70 15.13 2.06 2.69
N ILE A 71 13.84 2.38 2.69
CA ILE A 71 12.89 2.02 1.63
C ILE A 71 13.11 2.80 0.33
N ILE A 72 13.96 3.82 0.33
CA ILE A 72 14.36 4.58 -0.86
C ILE A 72 15.89 4.61 -1.04
N SER A 73 16.61 3.71 -0.36
CA SER A 73 18.08 3.72 -0.35
C SER A 73 18.68 2.43 -0.91
N GLY A 74 19.73 2.57 -1.73
CA GLY A 74 20.55 1.46 -2.19
C GLY A 74 19.74 0.36 -2.89
N LYS A 75 20.07 -0.90 -2.58
CA LYS A 75 19.44 -2.09 -3.20
C LYS A 75 18.06 -2.44 -2.62
N THR A 76 17.59 -1.68 -1.64
CA THR A 76 16.30 -1.89 -0.98
C THR A 76 15.31 -0.77 -1.28
N ALA A 77 15.69 0.17 -2.16
CA ALA A 77 14.79 1.20 -2.64
C ALA A 77 13.61 0.58 -3.37
N ILE A 78 12.41 1.07 -3.09
CA ILE A 78 11.15 0.58 -3.65
C ILE A 78 11.19 0.64 -5.17
N GLU A 79 10.69 -0.43 -5.78
CA GLU A 79 10.32 -0.46 -7.20
C GLU A 79 8.79 -0.51 -7.31
N LEU A 80 8.22 0.43 -8.07
CA LEU A 80 6.84 0.37 -8.53
C LEU A 80 6.80 -0.33 -9.88
N ASN A 81 6.12 -1.47 -9.93
CA ASN A 81 5.86 -2.19 -11.16
C ASN A 81 4.39 -2.06 -11.54
N LEU A 82 4.09 -1.62 -12.76
CA LEU A 82 2.72 -1.61 -13.28
C LEU A 82 2.38 -2.97 -13.90
N ASP A 83 1.30 -3.61 -13.44
CA ASP A 83 0.90 -4.97 -13.84
C ASP A 83 -0.60 -5.02 -14.23
N TYR A 84 -0.88 -5.55 -15.43
CA TYR A 84 -2.23 -5.66 -16.00
C TYR A 84 -2.95 -6.98 -15.66
N ASP A 85 -2.28 -7.90 -14.97
CA ASP A 85 -2.75 -9.26 -14.69
C ASP A 85 -2.84 -9.55 -13.18
N MET A 86 -3.31 -8.56 -12.41
CA MET A 86 -3.41 -8.62 -10.94
C MET A 86 -4.78 -9.05 -10.39
N GLY A 87 -5.74 -9.42 -11.25
CA GLY A 87 -7.08 -9.77 -10.80
C GLY A 87 -7.76 -8.59 -10.09
N THR A 88 -8.35 -8.82 -8.91
CA THR A 88 -9.15 -7.82 -8.19
C THR A 88 -8.37 -6.99 -7.16
N ASP A 89 -7.10 -7.31 -6.92
CA ASP A 89 -6.28 -6.60 -5.93
C ASP A 89 -5.84 -5.25 -6.47
N PHE A 90 -5.81 -4.21 -5.63
CA PHE A 90 -5.39 -2.87 -6.04
C PHE A 90 -3.88 -2.77 -6.25
N ALA A 91 -3.13 -3.40 -5.35
CA ALA A 91 -1.69 -3.51 -5.39
C ALA A 91 -1.25 -4.76 -4.60
N THR A 92 0.00 -5.18 -4.78
CA THR A 92 0.60 -6.26 -3.97
C THR A 92 2.11 -6.06 -3.84
N THR A 93 2.66 -6.33 -2.66
CA THR A 93 4.10 -6.32 -2.43
C THR A 93 4.71 -7.69 -2.71
N LYS A 94 5.66 -7.77 -3.65
CA LYS A 94 6.44 -8.97 -3.99
C LYS A 94 7.93 -8.71 -3.82
N ASN A 95 8.71 -9.80 -3.71
CA ASN A 95 10.18 -9.74 -3.63
C ASN A 95 10.73 -8.74 -2.60
N ARG A 96 10.03 -8.60 -1.46
CA ARG A 96 10.32 -7.72 -0.31
C ARG A 96 10.16 -6.21 -0.50
N HIS A 97 10.39 -5.67 -1.70
CA HIS A 97 10.46 -4.22 -1.95
C HIS A 97 9.89 -3.79 -3.32
N ILE A 98 9.30 -4.72 -4.06
CA ILE A 98 8.65 -4.42 -5.35
C ILE A 98 7.15 -4.37 -5.11
N ILE A 99 6.54 -3.22 -5.34
CA ILE A 99 5.10 -3.04 -5.23
C ILE A 99 4.53 -3.09 -6.65
N HIS A 100 3.69 -4.08 -6.91
CA HIS A 100 2.94 -4.19 -8.14
C HIS A 100 1.65 -3.39 -8.00
N LEU A 101 1.43 -2.43 -8.89
CA LEU A 101 0.20 -1.66 -8.99
C LEU A 101 -0.70 -2.25 -10.08
N ASN A 102 -1.98 -2.44 -9.77
CA ASN A 102 -2.94 -2.94 -10.74
C ASN A 102 -3.23 -1.87 -11.78
N ALA A 103 -2.70 -2.06 -12.98
CA ALA A 103 -2.79 -1.09 -14.06
C ALA A 103 -4.24 -0.71 -14.37
N VAL A 104 -5.18 -1.63 -14.25
CA VAL A 104 -6.60 -1.38 -14.55
C VAL A 104 -7.18 -0.33 -13.60
N TYR A 105 -6.93 -0.45 -12.30
CA TYR A 105 -7.41 0.53 -11.33
C TYR A 105 -6.68 1.88 -11.48
N TYR A 106 -5.36 1.85 -11.63
CA TYR A 106 -4.58 3.10 -11.73
C TYR A 106 -4.75 3.83 -13.07
N SER A 107 -5.39 3.19 -14.07
CA SER A 107 -5.79 3.85 -15.31
C SER A 107 -7.03 4.75 -15.16
N ASP A 108 -7.88 4.49 -14.16
CA ASP A 108 -9.11 5.25 -13.90
C ASP A 108 -9.32 5.46 -12.40
N LEU A 109 -9.00 6.68 -11.96
CA LEU A 109 -9.11 7.09 -10.57
C LEU A 109 -10.55 6.96 -10.02
N ASN A 110 -11.58 7.13 -10.86
CA ASN A 110 -12.96 6.99 -10.39
C ASN A 110 -13.26 5.55 -10.01
N ILE A 111 -12.77 4.59 -10.79
CA ILE A 111 -12.94 3.17 -10.50
C ILE A 111 -12.15 2.79 -9.24
N LEU A 112 -10.87 3.18 -9.17
CA LEU A 112 -10.03 2.95 -7.99
C LEU A 112 -10.69 3.50 -6.72
N ASN A 113 -11.15 4.75 -6.75
CA ASN A 113 -11.77 5.38 -5.59
C ASN A 113 -13.13 4.74 -5.23
N ALA A 114 -13.97 4.42 -6.22
CA ALA A 114 -15.27 3.80 -5.97
C ALA A 114 -15.13 2.42 -5.31
N ASP A 115 -14.29 1.55 -5.87
CA ASP A 115 -14.09 0.19 -5.33
C ASP A 115 -13.35 0.23 -3.98
N TYR A 116 -12.45 1.22 -3.77
CA TYR A 116 -11.81 1.43 -2.47
C TYR A 116 -12.84 1.83 -1.40
N ILE A 117 -13.71 2.80 -1.68
CA ILE A 117 -14.75 3.26 -0.76
C ILE A 117 -15.76 2.14 -0.45
N GLU A 118 -16.09 1.29 -1.43
CA GLU A 118 -16.89 0.07 -1.21
C GLU A 118 -16.19 -0.84 -0.17
N GLY A 119 -14.88 -1.05 -0.28
CA GLY A 119 -14.10 -1.81 0.70
C GLY A 119 -14.04 -1.18 2.10
N VAL A 120 -13.98 0.15 2.20
CA VAL A 120 -14.09 0.86 3.48
C VAL A 120 -15.46 0.65 4.11
N ALA A 121 -16.54 0.76 3.33
CA ALA A 121 -17.91 0.56 3.81
C ALA A 121 -18.16 -0.88 4.30
N GLU A 122 -17.48 -1.86 3.71
CA GLU A 122 -17.49 -3.26 4.13
C GLU A 122 -16.56 -3.56 5.32
N ARG A 123 -15.90 -2.54 5.88
CA ARG A 123 -14.86 -2.65 6.93
C ARG A 123 -13.65 -3.49 6.51
N ARG A 124 -13.46 -3.75 5.21
CA ARG A 124 -12.25 -4.41 4.71
C ARG A 124 -11.06 -3.50 4.92
N PHE A 125 -11.19 -2.21 4.65
CA PHE A 125 -10.12 -1.24 4.86
C PHE A 125 -10.38 -0.36 6.08
N VAL A 126 -9.32 0.24 6.61
CA VAL A 126 -9.39 1.22 7.71
C VAL A 126 -10.42 2.31 7.40
N SER A 127 -11.25 2.67 8.38
CA SER A 127 -12.23 3.74 8.20
C SER A 127 -11.58 5.12 8.05
N ASN A 128 -12.28 6.07 7.42
CA ASN A 128 -11.82 7.46 7.20
C ASN A 128 -10.52 7.58 6.38
N THR A 129 -10.26 6.65 5.48
CA THR A 129 -9.17 6.70 4.50
C THR A 129 -9.71 6.81 3.07
N ASP A 130 -8.80 7.02 2.13
CA ASP A 130 -9.06 7.04 0.69
C ASP A 130 -8.08 6.12 -0.06
N TRP A 131 -8.15 6.12 -1.39
CA TRP A 131 -7.34 5.25 -2.24
C TRP A 131 -5.82 5.39 -2.03
N HIS A 132 -5.32 6.52 -1.49
CA HIS A 132 -3.90 6.65 -1.16
C HIS A 132 -3.47 5.63 -0.09
N SER A 133 -4.40 5.15 0.73
CA SER A 133 -4.10 4.09 1.69
C SER A 133 -3.75 2.76 1.05
N VAL A 134 -4.07 2.53 -0.23
CA VAL A 134 -3.56 1.36 -0.96
C VAL A 134 -2.03 1.35 -0.98
N ILE A 135 -1.38 2.46 -1.38
CA ILE A 135 0.09 2.46 -1.41
C ILE A 135 0.67 2.48 0.00
N LYS A 136 0.05 3.19 0.94
CA LYS A 136 0.52 3.24 2.34
C LYS A 136 0.49 1.86 2.99
N HIS A 137 -0.53 1.05 2.67
CA HIS A 137 -0.64 -0.36 3.03
C HIS A 137 0.57 -1.15 2.53
N GLU A 138 0.83 -1.11 1.22
CA GLU A 138 1.91 -1.87 0.60
C GLU A 138 3.30 -1.45 1.12
N VAL A 139 3.51 -0.16 1.32
CA VAL A 139 4.75 0.34 1.91
C VAL A 139 4.93 -0.18 3.34
N GLY A 140 3.86 -0.39 4.10
CA GLY A 140 3.91 -1.06 5.41
C GLY A 140 4.54 -2.47 5.33
N HIS A 141 4.18 -3.27 4.32
CA HIS A 141 4.83 -4.56 4.08
C HIS A 141 6.31 -4.39 3.73
N VAL A 142 6.65 -3.43 2.87
CA VAL A 142 8.05 -3.17 2.51
C VAL A 142 8.87 -2.78 3.74
N VAL A 143 8.34 -1.91 4.61
CA VAL A 143 8.99 -1.53 5.87
C VAL A 143 9.19 -2.74 6.77
N ALA A 144 8.17 -3.58 6.97
CA ALA A 144 8.33 -4.80 7.75
C ALA A 144 9.45 -5.70 7.22
N ASN A 145 9.51 -5.88 5.89
CA ASN A 145 10.51 -6.72 5.24
C ASN A 145 11.93 -6.17 5.37
N ILE A 146 12.13 -4.87 5.12
CA ILE A 146 13.44 -4.23 5.14
C ILE A 146 13.98 -4.12 6.56
N TYR A 147 13.14 -3.68 7.50
CA TYR A 147 13.50 -3.46 8.89
C TYR A 147 13.34 -4.71 9.78
N ARG A 148 12.87 -5.82 9.20
CA ARG A 148 12.65 -7.11 9.89
C ARG A 148 11.75 -6.96 11.13
N LEU A 149 10.74 -6.10 11.00
CA LEU A 149 9.77 -5.89 12.08
C LEU A 149 8.92 -7.16 12.23
N LYS A 150 8.46 -7.41 13.46
CA LYS A 150 7.59 -8.54 13.80
C LYS A 150 6.20 -8.00 14.13
N PRO A 151 5.27 -7.92 13.15
CA PRO A 151 4.05 -7.14 13.32
C PRO A 151 3.21 -7.53 14.54
N MET A 152 2.98 -8.83 14.72
CA MET A 152 2.24 -9.36 15.87
C MET A 152 2.88 -9.00 17.21
N GLU A 153 4.21 -9.06 17.33
CA GLU A 153 4.91 -8.73 18.58
C GLU A 153 4.83 -7.23 18.91
N ILE A 154 4.86 -6.38 17.88
CA ILE A 154 4.66 -4.93 18.05
C ILE A 154 3.22 -4.66 18.51
N ALA A 155 2.24 -5.33 17.93
CA ALA A 155 0.83 -5.19 18.33
C ALA A 155 0.61 -5.61 19.79
N LYS A 156 1.17 -6.76 20.20
CA LYS A 156 1.18 -7.21 21.60
C LYS A 156 1.77 -6.18 22.55
N ASP A 157 2.92 -5.59 22.20
CA ASP A 157 3.56 -4.54 23.00
C ASP A 157 2.70 -3.28 23.11
N VAL A 158 2.10 -2.82 22.00
CA VAL A 158 1.24 -1.63 21.97
C VAL A 158 -0.03 -1.84 22.81
N LEU A 159 -0.68 -2.99 22.66
CA LEU A 159 -1.94 -3.32 23.33
C LEU A 159 -1.75 -3.85 24.75
N LYS A 160 -0.51 -4.14 25.16
CA LYS A 160 -0.18 -4.83 26.43
C LYS A 160 -0.94 -6.15 26.56
N MET A 161 -1.05 -6.88 25.45
CA MET A 161 -1.71 -8.17 25.34
C MET A 161 -0.68 -9.26 25.07
N ASN A 162 -0.85 -10.43 25.68
CA ASN A 162 0.10 -11.54 25.54
C ASN A 162 -0.41 -12.67 24.63
N ARG A 163 -1.70 -12.65 24.27
CA ARG A 163 -2.34 -13.69 23.45
C ARG A 163 -2.68 -13.14 22.08
N GLU A 164 -2.25 -13.84 21.03
CA GLU A 164 -2.47 -13.46 19.63
C GLU A 164 -3.95 -13.32 19.32
N ILE A 165 -4.78 -14.26 19.79
CA ILE A 165 -6.22 -14.21 19.55
C ILE A 165 -6.88 -12.93 20.10
N GLN A 166 -6.42 -12.43 21.26
CA GLN A 166 -6.96 -11.18 21.83
C GLN A 166 -6.53 -9.96 21.02
N VAL A 167 -5.32 -9.99 20.46
CA VAL A 167 -4.82 -8.95 19.56
C VAL A 167 -5.66 -8.95 18.27
N LEU A 168 -5.87 -10.12 17.65
CA LEU A 168 -6.66 -10.23 16.42
C LEU A 168 -8.12 -9.83 16.66
N GLU A 169 -8.76 -10.28 17.73
CA GLU A 169 -10.13 -9.87 18.08
C GLU A 169 -10.24 -8.35 18.21
N TYR A 170 -9.30 -7.71 18.92
CA TYR A 170 -9.28 -6.25 19.07
C TYR A 170 -9.11 -5.54 17.71
N LEU A 171 -8.17 -5.99 16.88
CA LEU A 171 -7.83 -5.33 15.61
C LEU A 171 -8.90 -5.51 14.53
N THR A 172 -9.62 -6.64 14.55
CA THR A 172 -10.79 -6.87 13.70
C THR A 172 -11.82 -5.75 13.88
N ASP A 173 -11.99 -5.31 15.14
CA ASP A 173 -12.96 -4.28 15.47
C ASP A 173 -12.44 -2.86 15.30
N GLU A 174 -11.22 -2.61 15.77
CA GLU A 174 -10.66 -1.27 15.94
C GLU A 174 -9.81 -0.80 14.78
N LEU A 175 -9.37 -1.68 13.87
CA LEU A 175 -8.53 -1.30 12.72
C LEU A 175 -9.25 -1.61 11.40
N SER A 176 -9.36 -2.88 11.04
CA SER A 176 -10.09 -3.36 9.86
C SER A 176 -10.18 -4.88 9.85
N LEU A 177 -11.12 -5.45 9.08
CA LEU A 177 -11.20 -6.90 8.88
C LEU A 177 -9.95 -7.45 8.18
N TYR A 178 -9.37 -6.66 7.26
CA TYR A 178 -8.20 -7.09 6.49
C TYR A 178 -6.94 -7.19 7.36
N SER A 179 -6.83 -6.34 8.39
CA SER A 179 -5.69 -6.34 9.32
C SER A 179 -5.47 -7.69 10.03
N THR A 180 -6.49 -8.55 10.05
CA THR A 180 -6.49 -9.85 10.72
C THR A 180 -6.72 -11.03 9.78
N GLU A 181 -6.73 -10.81 8.46
CA GLU A 181 -6.95 -11.89 7.48
C GLU A 181 -5.82 -12.93 7.54
N LEU A 182 -4.58 -12.49 7.81
CA LEU A 182 -3.44 -13.36 8.02
C LEU A 182 -3.16 -13.53 9.52
N GLU A 183 -3.32 -14.75 10.03
CA GLU A 183 -3.15 -15.08 11.46
C GLU A 183 -1.73 -14.75 11.99
N ASP A 184 -0.73 -14.71 11.12
CA ASP A 184 0.65 -14.31 11.48
C ASP A 184 0.84 -12.79 11.69
N GLY A 185 -0.23 -12.01 11.48
CA GLY A 185 -0.29 -10.58 11.72
C GLY A 185 0.41 -9.74 10.66
N ARG A 186 0.80 -10.30 9.50
CA ARG A 186 1.44 -9.53 8.42
C ARG A 186 0.60 -8.35 7.93
N GLU A 187 -0.72 -8.43 8.02
CA GLU A 187 -1.64 -7.35 7.64
C GLU A 187 -1.80 -6.24 8.70
N ILE A 188 -1.34 -6.48 9.93
CA ILE A 188 -1.47 -5.49 11.01
C ILE A 188 -0.64 -4.25 10.69
N ILE A 189 0.60 -4.44 10.21
CA ILE A 189 1.47 -3.32 9.90
C ILE A 189 0.98 -2.53 8.69
N SER A 190 0.53 -3.21 7.64
CA SER A 190 0.08 -2.57 6.42
C SER A 190 -1.18 -1.74 6.69
N GLU A 191 -2.16 -2.29 7.42
CA GLU A 191 -3.36 -1.52 7.82
C GLU A 191 -3.06 -0.42 8.84
N ALA A 192 -2.13 -0.62 9.79
CA ALA A 192 -1.71 0.46 10.68
C ALA A 192 -1.04 1.61 9.91
N PHE A 193 -0.29 1.31 8.84
CA PHE A 193 0.31 2.33 7.98
C PHE A 193 -0.76 3.09 7.19
N SER A 194 -1.76 2.39 6.65
CA SER A 194 -2.95 2.98 6.04
C SER A 194 -3.64 3.97 6.98
N GLY A 195 -3.86 3.57 8.25
CA GLY A 195 -4.49 4.44 9.24
C GLY A 195 -3.65 5.67 9.62
N TYR A 196 -2.36 5.47 9.90
CA TYR A 196 -1.46 6.53 10.34
C TYR A 196 -1.15 7.55 9.24
N TYR A 197 -0.61 7.09 8.10
CA TYR A 197 -0.24 7.98 7.00
C TYR A 197 -1.47 8.43 6.18
N GLY A 198 -2.59 7.71 6.28
CA GLY A 198 -3.90 8.16 5.80
C GLY A 198 -4.54 9.24 6.67
N LYS A 199 -4.00 9.50 7.87
CA LYS A 199 -4.53 10.45 8.85
C LYS A 199 -5.98 10.14 9.25
N ALA A 200 -6.29 8.85 9.39
CA ALA A 200 -7.62 8.36 9.76
C ALA A 200 -8.04 8.73 11.19
N GLY A 201 -7.10 9.15 12.05
CA GLY A 201 -7.33 9.41 13.46
C GLY A 201 -7.52 8.12 14.28
N ASN A 202 -6.89 7.03 13.87
CA ASN A 202 -6.97 5.74 14.54
C ASN A 202 -5.89 5.61 15.62
N GLU A 203 -6.31 5.54 16.89
CA GLU A 203 -5.38 5.54 18.03
C GLU A 203 -4.42 4.34 18.04
N PHE A 204 -4.90 3.16 17.63
CA PHE A 204 -4.03 1.99 17.52
C PHE A 204 -2.96 2.20 16.45
N ALA A 205 -3.36 2.61 15.24
CA ALA A 205 -2.44 2.88 14.14
C ALA A 205 -1.37 3.90 14.55
N ASP A 206 -1.78 4.97 15.24
CA ASP A 206 -0.87 6.00 15.76
C ASP A 206 0.17 5.41 16.72
N LYS A 207 -0.27 4.66 17.73
CA LYS A 207 0.65 4.02 18.69
C LYS A 207 1.55 2.99 18.01
N TYR A 208 1.00 2.23 17.09
CA TYR A 208 1.70 1.16 16.40
C TYR A 208 2.81 1.68 15.48
N VAL A 209 2.51 2.64 14.60
CA VAL A 209 3.53 3.19 13.69
C VAL A 209 4.60 3.95 14.46
N ASN A 210 4.23 4.71 15.50
CA ASN A 210 5.22 5.34 16.39
C ASN A 210 6.14 4.30 17.04
N ARG A 211 5.61 3.14 17.42
CA ARG A 211 6.43 2.05 17.96
C ARG A 211 7.36 1.45 16.92
N CYS A 212 6.91 1.27 15.67
CA CYS A 212 7.79 0.87 14.57
C CYS A 212 8.94 1.87 14.37
N ILE A 213 8.64 3.17 14.33
CA ILE A 213 9.64 4.24 14.20
C ILE A 213 10.67 4.16 15.34
N GLN A 214 10.22 3.97 16.58
CA GLN A 214 11.12 3.81 17.72
C GLN A 214 12.04 2.59 17.57
N ILE A 215 11.50 1.42 17.26
CA ILE A 215 12.28 0.17 17.10
C ILE A 215 13.36 0.33 16.03
N THR A 216 13.03 0.98 14.92
CA THR A 216 13.99 1.18 13.82
C THR A 216 15.12 2.15 14.20
N ARG A 217 14.82 3.20 14.98
CA ARG A 217 15.84 4.14 15.50
C ARG A 217 16.75 3.52 16.56
N GLU A 218 16.24 2.57 17.32
CA GLU A 218 17.01 1.81 18.33
C GLU A 218 17.95 0.75 17.73
N GLY A 219 17.97 0.58 16.40
CA GLY A 219 18.82 -0.39 15.71
C GLY A 219 18.17 -1.77 15.51
N GLY A 220 16.85 -1.86 15.68
CA GLY A 220 16.04 -3.05 15.44
C GLY A 220 16.11 -4.10 16.56
N THR A 221 15.03 -4.87 16.73
CA THR A 221 15.04 -6.09 17.56
C THR A 221 16.01 -7.09 16.95
N ARG A 222 17.22 -7.18 17.51
CA ARG A 222 18.20 -8.24 17.18
C ARG A 222 17.66 -9.62 17.50
#